data_AF-A0A086A9Z2-F1
#
_entry.id   AF-A0A086A9Z2-F1
#
_cell.length_a   1.000
_cell.length_b   1.000
_cell.length_c   1.000
_cell.angle_alpha   90.00
_cell.angle_beta   90.00
_cell.angle_gamma   90.00
#
_symmetry.space_group_name_H-M   'P 1'
#
loop_
_entity.id
_entity.type
_entity.pdbx_description
1 polymer ?
#
loop_
_entity_poly.entity_id
_entity_poly.type
_entity_poly.pdbx_seq_one_letter_code
_entity_poly.pdbx_strand_id
1 'polypeptide(L)'
;MDWPINQYMLEAGIQSFEVKILPYKNHETLSEKAQLEVGIHSVDADDDSRIEILERKEVSISDKQQLPAFIHKGTFNAKIPYKNTGWKNSMNIEKEDGKKLLSEILQWNSKLLNIYTSSNIEEYNKIYTDRDKEFAAAYYIEYEKNTSDVFHSKFKHLTALPNDLYQLVFYAGGKLASVKLPDELPGFTYDPKIKDENGLGISLILFFHRKKQGEPLEIIR
;
A
#
# COMPACT_ATOMS: atom_id res chain seq x y z
N MET A 1 5.96 13.99 11.85
CA MET A 1 5.54 13.81 10.45
C MET A 1 4.15 13.19 10.49
N ASP A 2 3.17 13.84 9.89
CA ASP A 2 1.81 13.30 9.78
C ASP A 2 1.72 12.45 8.51
N TRP A 3 1.04 11.30 8.60
CA TRP A 3 0.83 10.39 7.46
C TRP A 3 -0.64 10.38 7.08
N PRO A 4 -1.01 10.62 5.82
CA PRO A 4 -2.40 10.57 5.40
C PRO A 4 -2.93 9.13 5.44
N ILE A 5 -4.00 8.91 6.20
CA ILE A 5 -4.59 7.57 6.39
C ILE A 5 -5.93 7.36 5.68
N ASN A 6 -6.48 8.39 5.02
CA ASN A 6 -7.80 8.34 4.39
C ASN A 6 -7.92 7.18 3.40
N GLN A 7 -6.92 7.00 2.54
CA GLN A 7 -6.85 5.92 1.57
C GLN A 7 -6.87 4.50 2.15
N TYR A 8 -6.81 4.33 3.48
CA TYR A 8 -6.88 3.02 4.15
C TYR A 8 -8.22 2.80 4.87
N MET A 9 -9.08 3.82 4.97
CA MET A 9 -10.42 3.71 5.52
C MET A 9 -11.43 3.43 4.40
N LEU A 10 -12.45 2.62 4.68
CA LEU A 10 -13.50 2.29 3.69
C LEU A 10 -14.75 3.16 3.86
N GLU A 11 -15.12 3.44 5.11
CA GLU A 11 -16.32 4.20 5.47
C GLU A 11 -16.18 4.75 6.89
N ALA A 12 -17.05 5.69 7.27
CA ALA A 12 -17.08 6.23 8.63
C ALA A 12 -17.35 5.16 9.69
N GLY A 13 -16.94 5.45 10.93
CA GLY A 13 -17.12 4.58 12.08
C GLY A 13 -15.80 4.14 12.70
N ILE A 14 -15.85 3.07 13.50
CA ILE A 14 -14.70 2.54 14.22
C ILE A 14 -13.71 1.94 13.24
N GLN A 15 -12.49 2.47 13.26
CA GLN A 15 -11.34 1.98 12.53
C GLN A 15 -10.34 1.39 13.51
N SER A 16 -9.57 0.41 13.05
CA SER A 16 -8.44 -0.16 13.78
C SER A 16 -7.12 0.19 13.11
N PHE A 17 -6.07 0.38 13.90
CA PHE A 17 -4.71 0.56 13.39
C PHE A 17 -3.72 -0.36 14.12
N GLU A 18 -2.60 -0.62 13.45
CA GLU A 18 -1.45 -1.33 13.99
C GLU A 18 -0.18 -0.53 13.63
N VAL A 19 0.69 -0.29 14.62
CA VAL A 19 2.02 0.28 14.43
C VAL A 19 3.03 -0.78 14.81
N LYS A 20 3.93 -1.12 13.87
CA LYS A 20 5.03 -2.05 14.10
C LYS A 20 6.36 -1.31 14.07
N ILE A 21 7.11 -1.41 15.16
CA ILE A 21 8.48 -0.90 15.26
C ILE A 21 9.44 -2.06 15.07
N LEU A 22 10.41 -1.86 14.17
CA LEU A 22 11.47 -2.80 13.88
C LEU A 22 12.81 -2.28 14.42
N PRO A 23 13.76 -3.18 14.74
CA PRO A 23 15.14 -2.83 15.00
C PRO A 23 15.77 -2.04 13.85
N TYR A 24 16.85 -1.31 14.14
CA TYR A 24 17.70 -0.77 13.08
C TYR A 24 18.27 -1.91 12.24
N LYS A 25 18.64 -1.58 10.99
CA LYS A 25 19.32 -2.53 10.11
C LYS A 25 20.53 -3.17 10.83
N ASN A 26 20.66 -4.48 10.69
CA ASN A 26 21.68 -5.32 11.34
C ASN A 26 21.60 -5.41 12.87
N HIS A 27 20.47 -5.03 13.48
CA HIS A 27 20.22 -5.26 14.90
C HIS A 27 19.10 -6.30 15.06
N GLU A 28 19.25 -7.18 16.06
CA GLU A 28 18.26 -8.21 16.34
C GLU A 28 17.12 -7.70 17.22
N THR A 29 17.35 -6.63 18.01
CA THR A 29 16.38 -6.10 18.97
C THR A 29 16.25 -4.58 18.93
N LEU A 30 15.21 -4.04 19.56
CA LEU A 30 14.96 -2.61 19.60
C LEU A 30 16.04 -1.88 20.40
N SER A 31 16.34 -0.66 19.96
CA SER A 31 17.18 0.28 20.70
C SER A 31 16.52 0.69 22.02
N GLU A 32 17.31 0.88 23.09
CA GLU A 32 16.84 1.46 24.34
C GLU A 32 16.20 2.84 24.17
N LYS A 33 16.64 3.57 23.13
CA LYS A 33 16.13 4.88 22.76
C LYS A 33 14.85 4.82 21.91
N ALA A 34 14.35 3.63 21.58
CA ALA A 34 13.11 3.50 20.81
C ALA A 34 11.95 4.14 21.58
N GLN A 35 11.21 5.02 20.92
CA GLN A 35 10.04 5.70 21.47
C GLN A 35 8.93 5.64 20.43
N LEU A 36 7.68 5.55 20.92
CA LEU A 36 6.50 5.59 20.08
C LEU A 36 5.52 6.59 20.67
N GLU A 37 5.08 7.52 19.85
CA GLU A 37 3.96 8.40 20.14
C GLU A 37 2.94 8.24 19.02
N VAL A 38 1.68 8.04 19.38
CA VAL A 38 0.59 7.88 18.41
C VAL A 38 -0.49 8.88 18.73
N GLY A 39 -0.91 9.62 17.70
CA GLY A 39 -2.09 10.49 17.73
C GLY A 39 -2.73 10.51 16.35
N ILE A 40 -4.05 10.70 16.31
CA ILE A 40 -4.83 10.77 15.08
C ILE A 40 -5.62 12.05 15.11
N HIS A 41 -5.63 12.77 14.01
CA HIS A 41 -6.30 14.05 13.89
C HIS A 41 -6.87 14.18 12.49
N SER A 42 -7.88 15.02 12.33
CA SER A 42 -8.27 15.56 11.03
C SER A 42 -7.72 16.97 10.88
N VAL A 43 -7.44 17.33 9.63
CA VAL A 43 -7.11 18.70 9.23
C VAL A 43 -8.21 19.14 8.28
N ASP A 44 -8.82 20.28 8.55
CA ASP A 44 -9.75 20.91 7.62
C ASP A 44 -8.97 21.54 6.46
N ALA A 45 -9.48 21.39 5.23
CA ALA A 45 -8.83 21.92 4.04
C ALA A 45 -8.96 23.45 3.93
N ASP A 46 -9.98 24.05 4.56
CA ASP A 46 -10.30 25.46 4.38
C ASP A 46 -9.54 26.38 5.36
N ASP A 47 -9.23 25.91 6.57
CA ASP A 47 -8.62 26.73 7.62
C ASP A 47 -7.44 26.10 8.36
N ASP A 48 -6.94 24.94 7.89
CA ASP A 48 -5.87 24.14 8.50
C ASP A 48 -6.13 23.78 9.99
N SER A 49 -7.38 23.86 10.46
CA SER A 49 -7.70 23.53 11.84
C SER A 49 -7.47 22.05 12.12
N ARG A 50 -6.78 21.78 13.22
CA ARG A 50 -6.45 20.42 13.68
C ARG A 50 -7.44 19.97 14.73
N ILE A 51 -8.24 18.97 14.40
CA ILE A 51 -9.16 18.34 15.36
C ILE A 51 -8.56 17.01 15.78
N GLU A 52 -8.22 16.86 17.06
CA GLU A 52 -7.74 15.58 17.59
C GLU A 52 -8.89 14.56 17.64
N ILE A 53 -8.66 13.41 17.01
CA ILE A 53 -9.56 12.25 17.01
C ILE A 53 -9.09 11.22 18.04
N LEU A 54 -7.77 11.02 18.11
CA LEU A 54 -7.08 10.25 19.13
C LEU A 54 -5.99 11.15 19.72
N GLU A 55 -6.08 11.40 21.02
CA GLU A 55 -5.09 12.18 21.76
C GLU A 55 -3.70 11.59 21.54
N ARG A 56 -2.75 12.46 21.24
CA ARG A 56 -1.36 12.10 21.03
C ARG A 56 -0.73 11.65 22.35
N LYS A 57 -0.33 10.38 22.44
CA LYS A 57 0.27 9.82 23.67
C LYS A 57 1.47 8.93 23.38
N GLU A 58 2.43 8.99 24.29
CA GLU A 58 3.54 8.05 24.34
C GLU A 58 3.02 6.66 24.70
N VAL A 59 3.47 5.66 23.94
CA VAL A 59 3.20 4.25 24.17
C VAL A 59 4.37 3.66 24.92
N SER A 60 4.13 3.10 26.10
CA SER A 60 5.19 2.45 26.89
C SER A 60 5.69 1.19 26.18
N ILE A 61 7.01 1.10 25.99
CA ILE A 61 7.71 -0.06 25.43
C ILE A 61 8.67 -0.58 26.50
N SER A 62 8.29 -1.68 27.16
CA SER A 62 9.13 -2.37 28.14
C SER A 62 10.09 -3.34 27.45
N ASP A 63 11.23 -3.63 28.09
CA ASP A 63 12.19 -4.66 27.67
C ASP A 63 12.71 -4.50 26.23
N LYS A 64 12.94 -3.26 25.78
CA LYS A 64 13.27 -2.91 24.39
C LYS A 64 14.41 -3.75 23.81
N GLN A 65 15.52 -3.88 24.54
CA GLN A 65 16.68 -4.69 24.14
C GLN A 65 16.41 -6.20 23.99
N GLN A 66 15.24 -6.71 24.38
CA GLN A 66 14.82 -8.10 24.20
C GLN A 66 13.78 -8.27 23.07
N LEU A 67 13.27 -7.18 22.51
CA LEU A 67 12.18 -7.21 21.53
C LEU A 67 12.73 -7.21 20.10
N PRO A 68 12.50 -8.25 19.28
CA PRO A 68 12.83 -8.24 17.86
C PRO A 68 11.85 -7.41 17.02
N ALA A 69 10.70 -7.05 17.60
CA ALA A 69 9.76 -6.07 17.09
C ALA A 69 8.82 -5.66 18.24
N PHE A 70 8.24 -4.47 18.14
CA PHE A 70 7.14 -4.05 19.02
C PHE A 70 5.91 -3.75 18.17
N ILE A 71 4.74 -4.18 18.63
CA ILE A 71 3.45 -3.99 17.95
C ILE A 71 2.50 -3.29 18.90
N HIS A 72 2.01 -2.11 18.49
CA HIS A 72 0.94 -1.38 19.16
C HIS A 72 -0.32 -1.40 18.31
N LYS A 73 -1.47 -1.65 18.95
CA LYS A 73 -2.78 -1.70 18.28
C LYS A 73 -3.74 -0.74 18.98
N GLY A 74 -4.63 -0.14 18.21
CA GLY A 74 -5.66 0.71 18.75
C GLY A 74 -6.83 0.87 17.81
N THR A 75 -7.82 1.64 18.27
CA THR A 75 -9.00 1.99 17.50
C THR A 75 -9.30 3.47 17.63
N PHE A 76 -9.95 4.04 16.62
CA PHE A 76 -10.45 5.41 16.64
C PHE A 76 -11.75 5.48 15.85
N ASN A 77 -12.56 6.51 16.09
CA ASN A 77 -13.81 6.71 15.36
C ASN A 77 -13.60 7.77 14.27
N ALA A 78 -13.67 7.36 13.00
CA ALA A 78 -13.50 8.25 11.87
C ALA A 78 -14.84 8.84 11.42
N LYS A 79 -14.88 10.16 11.19
CA LYS A 79 -16.00 10.86 10.56
C LYS A 79 -15.58 11.28 9.15
N ILE A 80 -15.81 10.40 8.17
CA ILE A 80 -15.46 10.62 6.76
C ILE A 80 -16.72 10.60 5.88
N PRO A 81 -16.84 11.48 4.87
CA PRO A 81 -18.04 11.60 4.04
C PRO A 81 -18.17 10.53 2.94
N TYR A 82 -17.09 9.82 2.59
CA TYR A 82 -17.13 8.80 1.54
C TYR A 82 -17.42 7.40 2.08
N LYS A 83 -17.88 6.55 1.17
CA LYS A 83 -18.08 5.12 1.38
C LYS A 83 -17.60 4.33 0.17
N ASN A 84 -16.46 3.68 0.33
CA ASN A 84 -15.86 2.82 -0.67
C ASN A 84 -16.19 1.36 -0.34
N THR A 85 -16.49 0.56 -1.37
CA THR A 85 -16.67 -0.89 -1.18
C THR A 85 -15.33 -1.53 -0.86
N GLY A 86 -14.28 -1.13 -1.57
CA GLY A 86 -12.92 -1.59 -1.42
C GLY A 86 -12.83 -3.11 -1.36
N TRP A 87 -11.90 -3.57 -0.53
CA TRP A 87 -11.70 -4.98 -0.25
C TRP A 87 -12.69 -5.56 0.78
N LYS A 88 -13.70 -4.79 1.24
CA LYS A 88 -14.64 -5.23 2.29
C LYS A 88 -15.31 -6.56 1.94
N ASN A 89 -15.70 -6.71 0.68
CA ASN A 89 -16.38 -7.88 0.14
C ASN A 89 -15.41 -8.90 -0.51
N SER A 90 -14.10 -8.69 -0.41
CA SER A 90 -13.11 -9.67 -0.83
C SER A 90 -13.13 -10.89 0.09
N MET A 91 -12.85 -12.06 -0.49
CA MET A 91 -12.60 -13.26 0.30
C MET A 91 -11.25 -13.18 1.01
N ASN A 92 -11.06 -13.96 2.07
CA ASN A 92 -9.74 -14.16 2.66
C ASN A 92 -8.94 -15.11 1.74
N ILE A 93 -8.01 -14.54 0.99
CA ILE A 93 -7.13 -15.23 0.03
C ILE A 93 -5.85 -15.77 0.67
N GLU A 94 -5.55 -15.41 1.93
CA GLU A 94 -4.45 -16.01 2.71
C GLU A 94 -4.64 -17.52 2.91
N LYS A 95 -5.89 -18.00 2.83
CA LYS A 95 -6.23 -19.43 2.92
C LYS A 95 -6.01 -20.21 1.62
N GLU A 96 -5.64 -19.55 0.51
CA GLU A 96 -5.35 -20.19 -0.76
C GLU A 96 -3.96 -20.87 -0.78
N ASP A 97 -3.68 -21.65 -1.82
CA ASP A 97 -2.33 -22.18 -2.05
C ASP A 97 -1.35 -21.02 -2.34
N GLY A 98 -0.48 -20.73 -1.38
CA GLY A 98 0.46 -19.60 -1.47
C GLY A 98 1.42 -19.65 -2.66
N LYS A 99 1.79 -20.85 -3.16
CA LYS A 99 2.66 -20.96 -4.35
C LYS A 99 1.89 -20.60 -5.62
N LYS A 100 0.64 -21.05 -5.73
CA LYS A 100 -0.24 -20.68 -6.86
C LYS A 100 -0.57 -19.19 -6.82
N LEU A 101 -0.92 -18.65 -5.65
CA LEU A 101 -1.23 -17.24 -5.48
C LEU A 101 -0.03 -16.35 -5.82
N LEU A 102 1.17 -16.70 -5.33
CA LEU A 102 2.40 -15.99 -5.69
C LEU A 102 2.65 -16.04 -7.20
N SER A 103 2.48 -17.21 -7.83
CA SER A 103 2.66 -17.32 -9.28
C SER A 103 1.69 -16.45 -10.06
N GLU A 104 0.42 -16.33 -9.64
CA GLU A 104 -0.58 -15.47 -10.27
C GLU A 104 -0.23 -13.98 -10.10
N ILE A 105 0.21 -13.56 -8.91
CA ILE A 105 0.66 -12.18 -8.68
C ILE A 105 1.91 -11.88 -9.53
N LEU A 106 2.88 -12.79 -9.62
CA LEU A 106 4.09 -12.58 -10.42
C LEU A 106 3.81 -12.46 -11.93
N GLN A 107 2.69 -13.00 -12.44
CA GLN A 107 2.25 -12.77 -13.83
C GLN A 107 1.85 -11.31 -14.08
N TRP A 108 1.39 -10.59 -13.05
CA TRP A 108 1.15 -9.15 -13.15
C TRP A 108 2.44 -8.35 -13.39
N ASN A 109 3.60 -8.84 -12.96
CA ASN A 109 4.86 -8.14 -13.12
C ASN A 109 5.16 -7.81 -14.60
N SER A 110 5.04 -8.81 -15.48
CA SER A 110 5.25 -8.62 -16.93
C SER A 110 4.13 -7.80 -17.56
N LYS A 111 2.88 -7.98 -17.13
CA LYS A 111 1.73 -7.21 -17.62
C LYS A 111 1.91 -5.71 -17.34
N LEU A 112 2.25 -5.37 -16.10
CA LEU A 112 2.47 -4.00 -15.66
C LEU A 112 3.69 -3.39 -16.36
N LEU A 113 4.82 -4.10 -16.40
CA LEU A 113 6.01 -3.63 -17.13
C LEU A 113 5.67 -3.26 -18.58
N ASN A 114 4.87 -4.08 -19.27
CA ASN A 114 4.42 -3.78 -20.62
C ASN A 114 3.57 -2.50 -20.68
N ILE A 115 2.60 -2.33 -19.78
CA ILE A 115 1.75 -1.13 -19.72
C ILE A 115 2.61 0.15 -19.59
N TYR A 116 3.60 0.17 -18.71
CA TYR A 116 4.47 1.33 -18.52
C TYR A 116 5.45 1.55 -19.67
N THR A 117 6.09 0.48 -20.18
CA THR A 117 7.08 0.59 -21.27
C THR A 117 6.44 0.92 -22.62
N SER A 118 5.20 0.49 -22.85
CA SER A 118 4.44 0.81 -24.07
C SER A 118 3.53 2.03 -23.91
N SER A 119 3.48 2.64 -22.72
CA SER A 119 2.56 3.73 -22.38
C SER A 119 1.09 3.43 -22.73
N ASN A 120 0.64 2.20 -22.47
CA ASN A 120 -0.70 1.74 -22.84
C ASN A 120 -1.76 2.30 -21.89
N ILE A 121 -2.27 3.49 -22.20
CA ILE A 121 -3.26 4.19 -21.39
C ILE A 121 -4.62 3.50 -21.33
N GLU A 122 -4.97 2.70 -22.34
CA GLU A 122 -6.22 1.96 -22.37
C GLU A 122 -6.20 0.83 -21.34
N GLU A 123 -5.17 -0.01 -21.37
CA GLU A 123 -5.03 -1.11 -20.40
C GLU A 123 -4.73 -0.57 -19.00
N TYR A 124 -3.98 0.53 -18.86
CA TYR A 124 -3.80 1.21 -17.57
C TYR A 124 -5.14 1.58 -16.94
N ASN A 125 -5.97 2.33 -17.67
CA ASN A 125 -7.28 2.73 -17.16
C ASN A 125 -8.15 1.51 -16.87
N LYS A 126 -8.13 0.47 -17.71
CA LYS A 126 -8.91 -0.75 -17.48
C LYS A 126 -8.59 -1.43 -16.14
N ILE A 127 -7.33 -1.47 -15.72
CA ILE A 127 -6.93 -2.17 -14.47
C ILE A 127 -6.94 -1.26 -13.23
N TYR A 128 -6.82 0.07 -13.40
CA TYR A 128 -6.72 1.01 -12.29
C TYR A 128 -7.98 1.85 -12.03
N THR A 129 -8.95 1.92 -12.96
CA THR A 129 -10.13 2.81 -12.82
C THR A 129 -10.85 2.67 -11.48
N ASP A 130 -11.11 1.45 -11.02
CA ASP A 130 -11.86 1.25 -9.77
C ASP A 130 -11.02 1.63 -8.54
N ARG A 131 -9.71 1.32 -8.55
CA ARG A 131 -8.76 1.80 -7.54
C ARG A 131 -8.73 3.33 -7.53
N ASP A 132 -8.58 3.97 -8.68
CA ASP A 132 -8.41 5.41 -8.82
C ASP A 132 -9.68 6.18 -8.40
N LYS A 133 -10.87 5.65 -8.65
CA LYS A 133 -12.13 6.20 -8.13
C LYS A 133 -12.18 6.17 -6.61
N GLU A 134 -11.76 5.07 -5.99
CA GLU A 134 -11.75 4.96 -4.53
C GLU A 134 -10.69 5.87 -3.91
N PHE A 135 -9.54 6.02 -4.57
CA PHE A 135 -8.53 7.01 -4.22
C PHE A 135 -9.09 8.43 -4.28
N ALA A 136 -9.70 8.82 -5.40
CA ALA A 136 -10.29 10.16 -5.56
C ALA A 136 -11.29 10.47 -4.43
N ALA A 137 -12.19 9.54 -4.13
CA ALA A 137 -13.13 9.66 -3.01
C ALA A 137 -12.43 9.82 -1.65
N ALA A 138 -11.36 9.05 -1.39
CA ALA A 138 -10.61 9.12 -0.14
C ALA A 138 -9.81 10.43 0.05
N TYR A 139 -9.42 11.05 -1.07
CA TYR A 139 -8.73 12.34 -1.11
C TYR A 139 -9.67 13.53 -1.31
N TYR A 140 -10.99 13.32 -1.31
CA TYR A 140 -12.00 14.36 -1.50
C TYR A 140 -11.87 15.12 -2.82
N ILE A 141 -11.43 14.44 -3.88
CA ILE A 141 -11.31 14.99 -5.23
C ILE A 141 -12.25 14.27 -6.19
N GLU A 142 -12.61 14.94 -7.28
CA GLU A 142 -13.35 14.31 -8.36
C GLU A 142 -12.46 13.34 -9.14
N TYR A 143 -13.02 12.18 -9.51
CA TYR A 143 -12.31 11.23 -10.36
C TYR A 143 -12.30 11.73 -11.81
N GLU A 144 -11.10 11.88 -12.35
CA GLU A 144 -10.86 12.07 -13.77
C GLU A 144 -10.16 10.84 -14.33
N LYS A 145 -10.53 10.46 -15.56
CA LYS A 145 -9.87 9.34 -16.24
C LYS A 145 -8.42 9.73 -16.55
N ASN A 146 -7.48 8.84 -16.25
CA ASN A 146 -6.07 9.09 -16.51
C ASN A 146 -5.80 9.35 -17.99
N THR A 147 -4.94 10.34 -18.25
CA THR A 147 -4.35 10.64 -19.55
C THR A 147 -2.98 9.98 -19.69
N SER A 148 -2.32 10.16 -20.83
CA SER A 148 -0.95 9.67 -21.03
C SER A 148 0.08 10.27 -20.06
N ASP A 149 -0.27 11.31 -19.30
CA ASP A 149 0.65 12.03 -18.41
C ASP A 149 1.10 11.18 -17.21
N VAL A 150 0.39 10.07 -16.92
CA VAL A 150 0.83 9.07 -15.94
C VAL A 150 2.12 8.35 -16.36
N PHE A 151 2.50 8.42 -17.64
CA PHE A 151 3.70 7.80 -18.17
C PHE A 151 4.83 8.82 -18.34
N HIS A 152 5.89 8.64 -17.56
CA HIS A 152 7.13 9.35 -17.81
C HIS A 152 7.82 8.81 -19.07
N SER A 153 8.38 9.68 -19.91
CA SER A 153 9.07 9.31 -21.17
C SER A 153 10.18 8.27 -20.97
N LYS A 154 10.92 8.37 -19.85
CA LYS A 154 11.96 7.42 -19.41
C LYS A 154 11.45 6.00 -19.11
N PHE A 155 10.13 5.79 -18.89
CA PHE A 155 9.58 4.48 -18.57
C PHE A 155 9.64 3.47 -19.74
N LYS A 156 9.89 3.93 -20.97
CA LYS A 156 10.09 3.07 -22.16
C LYS A 156 11.28 2.10 -22.02
N HIS A 157 12.19 2.40 -21.11
CA HIS A 157 13.41 1.63 -20.89
C HIS A 157 13.46 0.97 -19.51
N LEU A 158 12.31 0.60 -18.94
CA LEU A 158 12.26 -0.15 -17.69
C LEU A 158 12.59 -1.64 -17.88
N THR A 159 13.06 -2.25 -16.79
CA THR A 159 13.29 -3.69 -16.63
C THR A 159 12.74 -4.16 -15.30
N ALA A 160 12.11 -5.34 -15.30
CA ALA A 160 11.70 -6.03 -14.09
C ALA A 160 12.91 -6.60 -13.35
N LEU A 161 12.85 -6.53 -12.03
CA LEU A 161 13.71 -7.30 -11.16
C LEU A 161 13.32 -8.80 -11.21
N PRO A 162 14.26 -9.72 -10.93
CA PRO A 162 13.98 -11.15 -10.86
C PRO A 162 12.82 -11.48 -9.90
N ASN A 163 11.92 -12.35 -10.34
CA ASN A 163 10.72 -12.73 -9.59
C ASN A 163 11.01 -13.45 -8.27
N ASP A 164 12.15 -14.12 -8.15
CA ASP A 164 12.60 -14.85 -6.96
C ASP A 164 13.05 -13.94 -5.80
N LEU A 165 13.23 -12.64 -6.06
CA LEU A 165 13.49 -11.65 -5.01
C LEU A 165 12.22 -11.25 -4.23
N TYR A 166 11.05 -11.53 -4.78
CA TYR A 166 9.77 -11.07 -4.25
C TYR A 166 9.16 -12.08 -3.28
N GLN A 167 8.64 -11.59 -2.15
CA GLN A 167 7.98 -12.40 -1.13
C GLN A 167 6.50 -12.05 -1.04
N LEU A 168 5.65 -13.08 -0.98
CA LEU A 168 4.20 -12.93 -0.78
C LEU A 168 3.90 -12.35 0.61
N VAL A 169 3.02 -11.35 0.66
CA VAL A 169 2.58 -10.69 1.89
C VAL A 169 1.07 -10.48 1.88
N PHE A 170 0.46 -10.44 3.06
CA PHE A 170 -0.98 -10.30 3.23
C PHE A 170 -1.34 -9.07 4.08
N TYR A 171 -2.47 -8.45 3.74
CA TYR A 171 -3.02 -7.29 4.43
C TYR A 171 -4.52 -7.44 4.64
N ALA A 172 -5.11 -6.53 5.42
CA ALA A 172 -6.55 -6.45 5.64
C ALA A 172 -7.18 -7.79 6.13
N GLY A 173 -6.50 -8.47 7.07
CA GLY A 173 -6.97 -9.76 7.60
C GLY A 173 -6.99 -10.88 6.55
N GLY A 174 -6.02 -10.89 5.65
CA GLY A 174 -5.86 -11.90 4.60
C GLY A 174 -6.72 -11.66 3.36
N LYS A 175 -7.40 -10.51 3.26
CA LYS A 175 -8.25 -10.15 2.09
C LYS A 175 -7.48 -9.53 0.93
N LEU A 176 -6.31 -9.01 1.22
CA LEU A 176 -5.39 -8.43 0.25
C LEU A 176 -4.11 -9.24 0.25
N ALA A 177 -3.54 -9.44 -0.93
CA ALA A 177 -2.22 -10.02 -1.12
C ALA A 177 -1.37 -9.07 -1.97
N SER A 178 -0.08 -9.09 -1.75
CA SER A 178 0.89 -8.41 -2.60
C SER A 178 2.21 -9.16 -2.57
N VAL A 179 3.19 -8.68 -3.32
CA VAL A 179 4.58 -9.08 -3.19
C VAL A 179 5.40 -7.91 -2.67
N LYS A 180 6.55 -8.18 -2.07
CA LYS A 180 7.52 -7.12 -1.75
C LYS A 180 8.95 -7.62 -1.82
N LEU A 181 9.87 -6.70 -2.08
CA LEU A 181 11.29 -6.91 -1.80
C LEU A 181 11.53 -6.81 -0.27
N PRO A 182 12.65 -7.36 0.23
CA PRO A 182 13.06 -7.14 1.62
C PRO A 182 13.11 -5.64 1.95
N ASP A 183 12.55 -5.27 3.10
CA ASP A 183 12.51 -3.89 3.62
C ASP A 183 11.80 -2.82 2.76
N GLU A 184 11.13 -3.21 1.67
CA GLU A 184 10.41 -2.31 0.76
C GLU A 184 8.88 -2.35 0.95
N LEU A 185 8.19 -1.38 0.35
CA LEU A 185 6.73 -1.32 0.27
C LEU A 185 6.16 -2.42 -0.66
N PRO A 186 4.90 -2.84 -0.45
CA PRO A 186 4.27 -3.88 -1.25
C PRO A 186 4.04 -3.45 -2.70
N GLY A 187 4.52 -4.25 -3.64
CA GLY A 187 4.28 -4.19 -5.07
C GLY A 187 5.54 -4.50 -5.88
N PHE A 188 5.66 -3.91 -7.07
CA PHE A 188 6.74 -4.19 -8.01
C PHE A 188 7.67 -2.98 -8.20
N THR A 189 8.97 -3.25 -8.29
CA THR A 189 10.00 -2.27 -8.62
C THR A 189 10.60 -2.57 -9.99
N TYR A 190 10.75 -1.50 -10.77
CA TYR A 190 11.34 -1.51 -12.10
C TYR A 190 12.59 -0.62 -12.15
N ASP A 191 13.70 -1.21 -12.55
CA ASP A 191 14.96 -0.50 -12.77
C ASP A 191 14.98 0.12 -14.17
N PRO A 192 15.63 1.29 -14.36
CA PRO A 192 15.93 1.76 -15.70
C PRO A 192 17.06 0.91 -16.32
N LYS A 193 16.94 0.58 -17.61
CA LYS A 193 18.00 -0.06 -18.39
C LYS A 193 19.24 0.82 -18.48
N ILE A 194 19.03 2.13 -18.55
CA ILE A 194 20.09 3.14 -18.57
C ILE A 194 20.29 3.62 -17.14
N LYS A 195 21.47 3.36 -16.55
CA LYS A 195 21.81 3.68 -15.15
C LYS A 195 22.67 4.95 -15.03
N ASP A 196 22.29 6.00 -15.75
CA ASP A 196 22.88 7.34 -15.67
C ASP A 196 21.82 8.37 -15.23
N GLU A 197 22.12 9.66 -15.33
CA GLU A 197 21.18 10.76 -15.03
C GLU A 197 19.89 10.74 -15.90
N ASN A 198 19.90 10.00 -17.00
CA ASN A 198 18.77 9.82 -17.89
C ASN A 198 17.91 8.59 -17.53
N GLY A 199 18.35 7.75 -16.59
CA GLY A 199 17.58 6.66 -16.02
C GLY A 199 16.50 7.15 -15.05
N LEU A 200 15.32 6.52 -15.09
CA LEU A 200 14.31 6.67 -14.05
C LEU A 200 13.63 5.32 -13.79
N GLY A 201 13.85 4.78 -12.59
CA GLY A 201 13.11 3.62 -12.11
C GLY A 201 11.76 4.02 -11.52
N ILE A 202 10.92 3.03 -11.22
CA ILE A 202 9.63 3.24 -10.56
C ILE A 202 9.33 2.08 -9.63
N SER A 203 8.80 2.39 -8.45
CA SER A 203 8.21 1.41 -7.52
C SER A 203 6.71 1.63 -7.48
N LEU A 204 5.95 0.57 -7.77
CA LEU A 204 4.50 0.57 -7.74
C LEU A 204 4.03 -0.02 -6.42
N ILE A 205 3.22 0.73 -5.67
CA ILE A 205 2.54 0.21 -4.48
C ILE A 205 1.23 -0.44 -4.93
N LEU A 206 1.12 -1.76 -4.74
CA LEU A 206 0.04 -2.56 -5.32
C LEU A 206 -0.52 -3.55 -4.30
N PHE A 207 -1.84 -3.71 -4.34
CA PHE A 207 -2.55 -4.75 -3.61
C PHE A 207 -3.49 -5.47 -4.56
N PHE A 208 -3.60 -6.78 -4.37
CA PHE A 208 -4.43 -7.66 -5.16
C PHE A 208 -5.51 -8.29 -4.30
N HIS A 209 -6.70 -8.45 -4.88
CA HIS A 209 -7.81 -9.12 -4.26
C HIS A 209 -8.64 -9.88 -5.29
N ARG A 210 -9.56 -10.72 -4.81
CA ARG A 210 -10.66 -11.27 -5.61
C ARG A 210 -11.89 -11.43 -4.73
N LYS A 211 -13.09 -11.38 -5.34
CA LYS A 211 -14.36 -11.48 -4.60
C LYS A 211 -14.74 -12.93 -4.33
N LYS A 212 -14.43 -13.83 -5.26
CA LYS A 212 -14.71 -15.27 -5.13
C LYS A 212 -13.51 -16.13 -5.51
N GLN A 213 -13.52 -17.35 -5.00
CA GLN A 213 -12.47 -18.33 -5.27
C GLN A 213 -12.42 -18.64 -6.77
N GLY A 214 -11.24 -18.55 -7.36
CA GLY A 214 -11.00 -18.83 -8.78
C GLY A 214 -11.33 -17.68 -9.75
N GLU A 215 -11.89 -16.56 -9.30
CA GLU A 215 -11.95 -15.34 -10.12
C GLU A 215 -10.54 -14.75 -10.27
N PRO A 216 -10.19 -14.09 -11.39
CA PRO A 216 -8.86 -13.46 -11.53
C PRO A 216 -8.58 -12.44 -10.42
N LEU A 217 -7.32 -12.32 -10.00
CA LEU A 217 -6.92 -11.19 -9.15
C LEU A 217 -7.15 -9.86 -9.87
N GLU A 218 -7.59 -8.86 -9.10
CA GLU A 218 -7.77 -7.47 -9.52
C GLU A 218 -6.92 -6.57 -8.64
N ILE A 219 -6.48 -5.43 -9.18
CA ILE A 219 -5.74 -4.42 -8.42
C ILE A 219 -6.73 -3.58 -7.61
N ILE A 220 -6.39 -3.32 -6.35
CA ILE A 220 -7.16 -2.46 -5.45
C ILE A 220 -6.22 -1.59 -4.60
N ARG A 221 -6.81 -0.65 -3.86
CA ARG A 221 -6.09 0.19 -2.89
C ARG A 221 -5.83 -0.54 -1.57
#